data_AF-A0A9E1B847-F1
#
_entry.id   AF-A0A9E1B847-F1
#
_cell.length_a   1.000
_cell.length_b   1.000
_cell.length_c   1.000
_cell.angle_alpha   90.00
_cell.angle_beta   90.00
_cell.angle_gamma   90.00
#
_symmetry.space_group_name_H-M   'P 1'
#
loop_
_entity.id
_entity.type
_entity.pdbx_description
1 polymer ?
#
loop_
_entity_poly.entity_id
_entity_poly.type
_entity_poly.pdbx_seq_one_letter_code
_entity_poly.pdbx_strand_id
1 'polypeptide(L)'
;MIFKNIIESFAVNYAHNSIQKSLYNEFNIDILNTTYTKTPKKDKKYMLYAHVPFCHTFCPYCSFHKYHYEQELAKIYFENLREEMRQIKEAGFDFTSLYVGGGTTLINEPELEKTLKLAKDLFSIEDISAESDPNHISPE
;
A
#
# COMPACT_ATOMS: atom_id res chain seq x y z
N MET A 1 20.06 -0.57 25.01
CA MET A 1 18.75 -1.00 24.47
C MET A 1 17.57 -0.28 25.13
N ILE A 2 17.56 -0.10 26.46
CA ILE A 2 16.48 0.59 27.21
C ILE A 2 16.33 2.09 26.85
N PHE A 3 17.44 2.82 26.72
CA PHE A 3 17.43 4.26 26.39
C PHE A 3 16.82 4.60 25.02
N LYS A 4 17.03 3.73 24.01
CA LYS A 4 16.49 3.92 22.66
C LYS A 4 14.95 3.89 22.68
N ASN A 5 14.39 3.03 23.53
CA ASN A 5 12.95 2.84 23.72
C ASN A 5 12.27 4.05 24.41
N ILE A 6 12.99 4.76 25.28
CA ILE A 6 12.47 5.97 25.96
C ILE A 6 12.39 7.16 25.00
N ILE A 7 13.47 7.39 24.23
CA ILE A 7 13.50 8.49 23.25
C ILE A 7 12.46 8.24 22.15
N GLU A 8 12.33 7.00 21.69
CA GLU A 8 11.33 6.60 20.71
C GLU A 8 9.91 6.78 21.26
N SER A 9 9.62 6.30 22.47
CA SER A 9 8.33 6.50 23.12
C SER A 9 8.00 7.98 23.33
N PHE A 10 8.98 8.79 23.74
CA PHE A 10 8.80 10.24 23.88
C PHE A 10 8.51 10.89 22.52
N ALA A 11 9.26 10.55 21.47
CA ALA A 11 9.06 11.08 20.14
C ALA A 11 7.67 10.73 19.59
N VAL A 12 7.23 9.48 19.75
CA VAL A 12 5.89 9.02 19.35
C VAL A 12 4.81 9.77 20.13
N ASN A 13 4.94 9.91 21.45
CA ASN A 13 3.99 10.64 22.27
C ASN A 13 3.94 12.14 21.92
N TYR A 14 5.10 12.76 21.67
CA TYR A 14 5.17 14.16 21.24
C TYR A 14 4.47 14.35 19.90
N ALA A 15 4.75 13.49 18.91
CA ALA A 15 4.11 13.53 17.61
C ALA A 15 2.59 13.34 17.73
N HIS A 16 2.14 12.34 18.50
CA HIS A 16 0.72 12.09 18.72
C HIS A 16 0.01 13.32 19.32
N ASN A 17 0.56 13.89 20.40
CA ASN A 17 -0.04 15.06 21.05
C ASN A 17 -0.04 16.31 20.15
N SER A 18 1.03 16.51 19.38
CA SER A 18 1.14 17.63 18.44
C SER A 18 0.11 17.53 17.32
N ILE A 19 -0.04 16.34 16.72
CA ILE A 19 -1.04 16.07 15.68
C ILE A 19 -2.46 16.19 16.23
N GLN A 20 -2.74 15.57 17.38
CA GLN A 20 -4.05 15.65 18.05
C GLN A 20 -4.47 17.11 18.26
N LYS A 21 -3.56 17.94 18.81
CA LYS A 21 -3.84 19.36 19.04
C LYS A 21 -4.13 20.11 17.74
N SER A 22 -3.36 19.85 16.68
CA SER A 22 -3.57 20.50 15.38
C SER A 22 -4.88 20.08 14.74
N LEU A 23 -5.22 18.78 14.77
CA LEU A 23 -6.46 18.25 14.21
C LEU A 23 -7.68 18.80 14.93
N TYR A 24 -7.64 18.89 16.26
CA TYR A 24 -8.76 19.42 17.03
C TYR A 24 -8.95 20.91 16.79
N ASN A 25 -7.86 21.70 16.88
CA ASN A 25 -7.97 23.16 16.78
C ASN A 25 -8.35 23.64 15.38
N GLU A 26 -7.83 23.00 14.32
CA GLU A 26 -8.05 23.45 12.94
C GLU A 26 -9.26 22.76 12.28
N PHE A 27 -9.56 21.52 12.66
CA PHE A 27 -10.57 20.69 11.99
C PHE A 27 -11.65 20.12 12.91
N ASN A 28 -11.58 20.33 14.23
CA ASN A 28 -12.49 19.73 15.21
C ASN A 28 -12.54 18.19 15.10
N ILE A 29 -11.36 17.57 14.92
CA ILE A 29 -11.19 16.12 14.81
C ILE A 29 -10.38 15.59 15.99
N ASP A 30 -10.90 14.52 16.62
CA ASP A 30 -10.17 13.73 17.62
C ASP A 30 -9.59 12.45 17.01
N ILE A 31 -8.32 12.18 17.31
CA ILE A 31 -7.71 10.87 17.07
C ILE A 31 -8.36 9.88 18.03
N LEU A 32 -8.90 8.81 17.47
CA LEU A 32 -9.52 7.75 18.25
C LEU A 32 -8.44 7.00 19.05
N ASN A 33 -8.63 6.89 20.36
CA ASN A 33 -7.80 6.03 21.23
C ASN A 33 -8.16 4.54 21.11
N THR A 34 -9.17 4.20 20.33
CA THR A 34 -9.66 2.85 20.12
C THR A 34 -8.98 2.20 18.94
N THR A 35 -8.42 1.01 19.15
CA THR A 35 -7.92 0.16 18.07
C THR A 35 -9.08 -0.32 17.21
N TYR A 36 -9.24 0.27 16.02
CA TYR A 36 -10.27 -0.14 15.07
C TYR A 36 -9.79 -1.38 14.29
N THR A 37 -10.34 -2.54 14.64
CA THR A 37 -10.08 -3.77 13.87
C THR A 37 -11.01 -3.78 12.67
N LYS A 38 -10.46 -3.66 11.46
CA LYS A 38 -11.23 -3.80 10.22
C LYS A 38 -11.58 -5.28 10.04
N THR A 39 -12.84 -5.63 10.25
CA THR A 39 -13.37 -6.96 9.91
C THR A 39 -14.15 -6.92 8.60
N PRO A 40 -14.05 -7.97 7.76
CA PRO A 40 -14.82 -8.06 6.53
C PRO A 40 -16.32 -8.17 6.85
N LYS A 41 -17.15 -7.43 6.11
CA LYS A 41 -18.60 -7.54 6.20
C LYS A 41 -19.06 -8.69 5.30
N LYS A 42 -19.83 -9.64 5.85
CA LYS A 42 -20.23 -10.89 5.19
C LYS A 42 -20.88 -10.70 3.82
N ASP A 43 -21.69 -9.67 3.64
CA ASP A 43 -22.45 -9.43 2.41
C ASP A 43 -21.84 -8.33 1.52
N LYS A 44 -20.60 -7.91 1.81
CA LYS A 44 -19.91 -6.88 1.04
C LYS A 44 -18.85 -7.51 0.14
N LYS A 45 -18.91 -7.19 -1.15
CA LYS A 45 -17.82 -7.46 -2.08
C LYS A 45 -16.76 -6.35 -1.97
N TYR A 46 -15.50 -6.74 -2.06
CA TYR A 46 -14.36 -5.84 -2.00
C TYR A 46 -13.54 -5.95 -3.28
N MET A 47 -12.90 -4.85 -3.65
CA MET A 47 -11.88 -4.78 -4.69
C MET A 47 -10.54 -4.47 -4.03
N LEU A 48 -9.49 -5.17 -4.44
CA LEU A 48 -8.13 -4.96 -3.95
C LEU A 48 -7.45 -3.91 -4.82
N TYR A 49 -7.01 -2.80 -4.22
CA TYR A 49 -6.11 -1.85 -4.87
C TYR A 49 -4.68 -2.09 -4.38
N ALA A 50 -3.79 -2.45 -5.29
CA ALA A 50 -2.36 -2.58 -5.02
C ALA A 50 -1.62 -1.37 -5.62
N HIS A 51 -0.91 -0.64 -4.77
CA HIS A 51 -0.13 0.51 -5.21
C HIS A 51 1.29 0.06 -5.60
N VAL A 52 1.86 0.58 -6.68
CA VAL A 52 3.28 0.41 -7.04
C VAL A 52 3.90 1.80 -7.16
N PRO A 53 4.64 2.28 -6.15
CA PRO A 53 5.00 3.70 -6.05
C PRO A 53 6.34 4.02 -6.70
N PHE A 54 6.72 3.40 -7.82
CA PHE A 54 8.04 3.64 -8.43
C PHE A 54 7.94 4.22 -9.83
N CYS A 55 8.82 5.18 -10.13
CA CYS A 55 8.97 5.74 -11.46
C CYS A 55 10.46 5.92 -11.80
N HIS A 56 10.83 5.70 -13.07
CA HIS A 56 12.16 6.10 -13.57
C HIS A 56 12.29 7.62 -13.70
N THR A 57 11.18 8.31 -13.98
CA THR A 57 11.15 9.76 -14.15
C THR A 57 9.88 10.31 -13.51
N PHE A 58 10.00 11.46 -12.85
CA PHE A 58 8.86 12.13 -12.23
C PHE A 58 8.20 13.08 -13.22
N CYS A 59 6.98 12.75 -13.66
CA CYS A 59 6.17 13.66 -14.43
C CYS A 59 5.73 14.85 -13.56
N PRO A 60 5.89 16.11 -14.02
CA PRO A 60 5.58 17.30 -13.23
C PRO A 60 4.09 17.45 -12.90
N TYR A 61 3.22 16.79 -13.67
CA TYR A 61 1.77 16.78 -13.48
C TYR A 61 1.27 15.61 -12.61
N CYS A 62 2.12 14.63 -12.29
CA CYS A 62 1.67 13.42 -11.62
C CYS A 62 1.42 13.69 -10.12
N SER A 63 0.17 13.54 -9.68
CA SER A 63 -0.25 13.71 -8.28
C SER A 63 -0.15 12.42 -7.45
N PHE A 64 0.20 11.28 -8.06
CA PHE A 64 0.40 10.04 -7.31
C PHE A 64 1.64 10.12 -6.42
N HIS A 65 1.53 9.45 -5.27
CA HIS A 65 2.65 9.19 -4.37
C HIS A 65 3.63 8.24 -5.06
N LYS A 66 4.91 8.63 -5.14
CA LYS A 66 5.92 7.91 -5.90
C LYS A 66 7.32 8.17 -5.36
N TYR A 67 8.19 7.21 -5.63
CA TYR A 67 9.60 7.15 -5.32
C TYR A 67 10.40 6.90 -6.59
N HIS A 68 11.67 7.28 -6.54
CA HIS A 68 12.59 6.96 -7.62
C HIS A 68 12.81 5.45 -7.64
N TYR A 69 12.82 4.86 -8.83
CA TYR A 69 13.05 3.43 -8.96
C TYR A 69 14.50 3.06 -8.62
N GLU A 70 14.64 2.18 -7.66
CA GLU A 70 15.87 1.45 -7.36
C GLU A 70 15.52 -0.03 -7.26
N GLN A 71 16.22 -0.88 -8.02
CA GLN A 71 15.84 -2.28 -8.20
C GLN A 71 15.70 -3.05 -6.88
N GLU A 72 16.67 -2.91 -5.96
CA GLU A 72 16.65 -3.57 -4.66
C GLU A 72 15.52 -3.04 -3.76
N LEU A 73 15.29 -1.73 -3.76
CA LEU A 73 14.19 -1.12 -3.00
C LEU A 73 12.83 -1.59 -3.50
N ALA A 74 12.66 -1.65 -4.83
CA ALA A 74 11.43 -2.16 -5.45
C ALA A 74 11.19 -3.62 -5.11
N LYS A 75 12.24 -4.45 -5.11
CA LYS A 75 12.15 -5.86 -4.71
C LYS A 75 11.69 -6.01 -3.26
N ILE A 76 12.33 -5.29 -2.33
CA ILE A 76 11.93 -5.27 -0.91
C ILE A 76 10.48 -4.80 -0.77
N TYR A 77 10.07 -3.79 -1.53
CA TYR A 77 8.68 -3.31 -1.52
C TYR A 77 7.70 -4.42 -1.94
N PHE A 78 7.95 -5.10 -3.05
CA PHE A 78 7.09 -6.17 -3.53
C PHE A 78 7.07 -7.38 -2.58
N GLU A 79 8.19 -7.70 -1.93
CA GLU A 79 8.22 -8.72 -0.87
C GLU A 79 7.28 -8.34 0.28
N ASN A 80 7.36 -7.11 0.78
CA ASN A 80 6.48 -6.64 1.85
C ASN A 80 5.02 -6.53 1.41
N LEU A 81 4.74 -6.09 0.17
CA LEU A 81 3.39 -6.03 -0.37
C LEU A 81 2.71 -7.41 -0.38
N ARG A 82 3.47 -8.45 -0.74
CA ARG A 82 2.98 -9.84 -0.70
C ARG A 82 2.70 -10.31 0.73
N GLU A 83 3.53 -9.93 1.69
CA GLU A 83 3.28 -10.23 3.11
C GLU A 83 2.05 -9.48 3.65
N GLU A 84 1.82 -8.24 3.25
CA GLU A 84 0.58 -7.50 3.56
C GLU A 84 -0.65 -8.21 2.98
N MET A 85 -0.58 -8.74 1.75
CA MET A 85 -1.68 -9.53 1.18
C MET A 85 -2.00 -10.76 2.03
N ARG A 86 -0.98 -11.46 2.55
CA ARG A 86 -1.19 -12.61 3.47
C ARG A 86 -1.88 -12.17 4.75
N GLN A 87 -1.42 -11.08 5.37
CA GLN A 87 -2.03 -10.55 6.59
C GLN A 87 -3.50 -10.16 6.38
N ILE A 88 -3.82 -9.57 5.22
CA ILE A 88 -5.20 -9.21 4.87
C ILE A 88 -6.07 -10.45 4.65
N LYS A 89 -5.52 -11.52 4.05
CA LYS A 89 -6.22 -12.80 3.92
C LYS A 89 -6.48 -13.43 5.29
N GLU A 90 -5.50 -13.42 6.19
CA GLU A 90 -5.62 -13.90 7.57
C GLU A 90 -6.67 -13.12 8.37
N ALA A 91 -6.82 -11.82 8.09
CA ALA A 91 -7.88 -10.98 8.64
C ALA A 91 -9.29 -11.31 8.07
N GLY A 92 -9.39 -12.26 7.15
CA GLY A 92 -10.64 -12.80 6.60
C GLY A 92 -11.16 -12.08 5.36
N PHE A 93 -10.40 -11.13 4.79
CA PHE A 93 -10.83 -10.45 3.57
C PHE A 93 -10.73 -11.36 2.35
N ASP A 94 -11.63 -11.13 1.41
CA ASP A 94 -11.60 -11.71 0.08
C ASP A 94 -11.98 -10.67 -0.96
N PHE A 95 -11.45 -10.82 -2.18
CA PHE A 95 -11.56 -9.83 -3.25
C PHE A 95 -11.92 -10.49 -4.57
N THR A 96 -12.85 -9.89 -5.31
CA THR A 96 -13.27 -10.39 -6.62
C THR A 96 -12.49 -9.78 -7.77
N SER A 97 -11.86 -8.63 -7.56
CA SER A 97 -11.05 -7.94 -8.55
C SER A 97 -9.83 -7.27 -7.92
N LEU A 98 -8.79 -7.10 -8.74
CA LEU A 98 -7.55 -6.42 -8.38
C LEU A 98 -7.25 -5.29 -9.37
N TYR A 99 -6.99 -4.11 -8.84
CA TYR A 99 -6.47 -2.98 -9.60
C TYR A 99 -5.05 -2.65 -9.14
N VAL A 100 -4.11 -2.60 -10.07
CA VAL A 100 -2.73 -2.18 -9.82
C VAL A 100 -2.50 -0.79 -10.40
N GLY A 101 -2.06 0.16 -9.59
CA GLY A 101 -1.82 1.53 -10.05
C GLY A 101 -0.76 2.28 -9.25
N GLY A 102 -0.59 3.56 -9.54
CA GLY A 102 0.30 4.46 -8.78
C GLY A 102 1.37 5.12 -9.63
N GLY A 103 2.61 4.65 -9.51
CA GLY A 103 3.70 5.01 -10.40
C GLY A 103 3.64 4.23 -11.70
N THR A 104 4.79 3.72 -12.15
CA THR A 104 4.88 2.80 -13.28
C THR A 104 4.69 1.38 -12.77
N THR A 105 3.54 0.74 -13.00
CA THR A 105 3.29 -0.58 -12.40
C THR A 105 4.20 -1.68 -12.96
N LEU A 106 4.50 -1.63 -14.26
CA LEU A 106 5.38 -2.57 -14.96
C LEU A 106 6.88 -2.33 -14.74
N ILE A 107 7.27 -1.43 -13.82
CA ILE A 107 8.67 -1.07 -13.56
C ILE A 107 9.56 -2.27 -13.16
N ASN A 108 8.95 -3.35 -12.66
CA ASN A 108 9.61 -4.60 -12.32
C ASN A 108 8.66 -5.77 -12.57
N GLU A 109 8.51 -6.16 -13.83
CA GLU A 109 7.55 -7.18 -14.28
C GLU A 109 7.70 -8.53 -13.56
N PRO A 110 8.92 -9.08 -13.31
CA PRO A 110 9.04 -10.35 -12.57
C PRO A 110 8.49 -10.29 -11.16
N GLU A 111 8.65 -9.17 -10.46
CA GLU A 111 8.09 -8.99 -9.12
C GLU A 111 6.58 -8.73 -9.13
N LEU A 112 6.09 -7.99 -10.13
CA LEU A 112 4.66 -7.81 -10.35
C LEU A 112 3.99 -9.15 -10.65
N GLU A 113 4.53 -9.97 -11.55
CA GLU A 113 3.99 -11.28 -11.92
C GLU A 113 3.87 -12.20 -10.70
N LYS A 114 4.91 -12.30 -9.87
CA LYS A 114 4.86 -13.06 -8.60
C LYS A 114 3.75 -12.57 -7.68
N THR A 115 3.54 -11.25 -7.62
CA THR A 115 2.54 -10.62 -6.78
C THR A 115 1.13 -10.89 -7.29
N LEU A 116 0.90 -10.79 -8.60
CA LEU A 116 -0.39 -11.10 -9.23
C LEU A 116 -0.76 -12.58 -9.06
N LYS A 117 0.21 -13.50 -9.25
CA LYS A 117 0.02 -14.94 -9.00
C LYS A 117 -0.40 -15.19 -7.55
N LEU A 118 0.35 -14.64 -6.59
CA LEU A 118 0.00 -14.78 -5.18
C LEU A 118 -1.39 -14.22 -4.86
N ALA A 119 -1.76 -13.07 -5.43
CA ALA A 119 -3.08 -12.50 -5.21
C ALA A 119 -4.20 -13.46 -5.69
N LYS A 120 -4.04 -14.09 -6.86
CA LYS A 120 -4.98 -15.10 -7.35
C LYS A 120 -5.00 -16.38 -6.52
N ASP A 121 -3.87 -16.77 -5.93
CA ASP A 121 -3.80 -17.93 -5.06
C ASP A 121 -4.47 -17.67 -3.70
N LEU A 122 -4.39 -16.43 -3.19
CA LEU A 122 -4.95 -16.05 -1.89
C LEU A 122 -6.43 -15.69 -1.96
N PHE A 123 -6.90 -15.10 -3.06
CA PHE A 123 -8.22 -14.46 -3.16
C PHE A 123 -9.02 -14.96 -4.37
N SER A 124 -10.34 -14.79 -4.32
CA SER A 124 -11.27 -15.16 -5.40
C SER A 124 -11.26 -14.16 -6.58
N ILE A 125 -10.08 -13.75 -7.04
CA ILE A 125 -9.91 -12.73 -8.09
C ILE A 125 -10.30 -13.30 -9.46
N GLU A 126 -11.28 -12.66 -10.09
CA GLU A 126 -11.78 -12.98 -11.42
C GLU A 126 -11.22 -12.01 -12.49
N ASP A 127 -10.97 -10.76 -12.11
CA ASP A 127 -10.51 -9.69 -13.01
C ASP A 127 -9.30 -8.93 -12.45
N ILE A 128 -8.38 -8.57 -13.34
CA ILE A 128 -7.16 -7.82 -13.01
C ILE A 128 -7.00 -6.68 -14.03
N SER A 129 -6.89 -5.46 -13.51
CA SER A 129 -6.53 -4.28 -14.30
C SER A 129 -5.22 -3.69 -13.76
N ALA A 130 -4.34 -3.24 -14.64
CA ALA A 130 -3.10 -2.58 -14.27
C ALA A 130 -2.88 -1.32 -15.13
N GLU A 131 -2.54 -0.20 -14.48
CA GLU A 131 -2.10 1.01 -15.17
C GLU A 131 -0.68 0.82 -15.70
N SER A 132 -0.32 1.39 -16.84
CA SER A 132 1.10 1.47 -17.23
C SER A 132 1.37 2.70 -18.09
N ASP A 133 2.64 3.01 -18.26
CA ASP A 133 3.10 4.01 -19.23
C ASP A 133 3.13 3.36 -20.62
N PRO A 134 2.43 3.91 -21.63
CA PRO A 134 2.46 3.38 -22.99
C PRO A 134 3.87 3.22 -23.58
N ASN A 135 4.85 4.02 -23.13
CA ASN A 135 6.24 3.92 -23.57
C ASN A 135 6.97 2.69 -23.03
N HIS A 136 6.42 2.04 -22.00
CA HIS A 136 6.99 0.86 -21.36
C HIS A 136 6.22 -0.43 -21.71
N ILE A 137 5.37 -0.41 -22.74
CA ILE A 137 4.67 -1.60 -23.23
C ILE A 137 5.24 -1.96 -24.59
N SER A 138 5.88 -3.12 -24.72
CA SER A 138 6.17 -3.71 -26.02
C SER A 138 4.90 -4.34 -26.61
N PRO A 139 4.66 -4.29 -27.93
CA PRO A 139 3.51 -4.92 -28.57
C PRO A 139 3.51 -6.45 -28.52
N GLU A 140 4.55 -7.06 -27.93
CA GLU A 140 4.90 -8.47 -27.99
C GLU A 140 4.76 -9.12 -26.62
#